data_AF-A0A7J4FWC3-F1
#
_entry.id   AF-A0A7J4FWC3-F1
#
_cell.length_a   1.000
_cell.length_b   1.000
_cell.length_c   1.000
_cell.angle_alpha   90.00
_cell.angle_beta   90.00
_cell.angle_gamma   90.00
#
_symmetry.space_group_name_H-M   'P 1'
#
loop_
_entity.id
_entity.type
_entity.pdbx_description
1 polymer ?
#
loop_
_entity_poly.entity_id
_entity_poly.type
_entity_poly.pdbx_seq_one_letter_code
_entity_poly.pdbx_strand_id
1 'polypeptide(L)'
;MSLCIAVNSVNASIADIYYQRAVNEYNLGDCKNASTHASRALELYSEENNNSGISRTLELISRINKCLEDAGDLDFSKSVDYYKMGEDSINSGDCENAMNNLQNSLTFIQRAKDTYSFINPPDSLRTEKCDNLTLQVNDAICVCKSRDADALFDQSLRFYNPENPEDKDCMEAIKLARNALAIYQECNNEYGIEKTTQLIANINDCIGDIAEYAKYLYDKAKEQYESANCSNGLYLLAIDNFKNAKGLFTGLNDTEKILACDYSMEQINKSLVECINSILEIEKEGDEYYKNAKTQLGLENCYKAEEYNNKALEIYRMADSIAIRLNRSDLAEKYETKIAICGELVKKIAICGIKNTELKRAWKLKDNATIILVSTHSLEDYKRAESLLDDAIEIFKKYEEYGGIRECERLKDIIHEKFSSADEAGFYYNKSVHYYNIADFENATFYMNKSKNLYKKINLTKEIDMCNELMKKINEGINKKDTALERYNTAISKLDRRICPEAQSNADWAMRIYKEINYSKGIQDTEELIEKINKECGTEIPGILKTIAMVVIGMIFLIGILWWNDKRKKEEEIKKEEERRREEERRR
;
A
#
# COMPACT_ATOMS: atom_id res chain seq x y z
N MET A 1 -50.46 130.82 19.13
CA MET A 1 -50.92 130.65 17.74
C MET A 1 -50.14 129.47 17.17
N SER A 2 -50.88 128.55 16.55
CA SER A 2 -50.62 127.14 16.26
C SER A 2 -49.21 126.69 15.82
N LEU A 3 -48.82 125.49 16.28
CA LEU A 3 -48.57 124.36 15.38
C LEU A 3 -48.67 123.02 16.13
N CYS A 4 -49.67 122.20 15.75
CA CYS A 4 -49.81 120.80 16.13
C CYS A 4 -48.89 119.94 15.26
N ILE A 5 -48.13 119.04 15.87
CA ILE A 5 -47.58 117.85 15.21
C ILE A 5 -48.18 116.64 15.92
N ALA A 6 -48.77 115.76 15.10
CA ALA A 6 -49.49 114.56 15.48
C ALA A 6 -48.56 113.48 16.04
N VAL A 7 -48.98 112.87 17.15
CA VAL A 7 -48.57 111.53 17.56
C VAL A 7 -49.85 110.71 17.69
N ASN A 8 -50.14 109.90 16.67
CA ASN A 8 -51.22 108.92 16.74
C ASN A 8 -50.77 107.76 17.62
N SER A 9 -51.50 107.57 18.71
CA SER A 9 -51.43 106.43 19.62
C SER A 9 -52.04 105.17 19.00
N VAL A 10 -51.27 104.07 18.93
CA VAL A 10 -51.81 102.71 18.97
C VAL A 10 -50.85 101.87 19.82
N ASN A 11 -51.20 101.61 21.07
CA ASN A 11 -50.61 100.53 21.85
C ASN A 11 -51.11 99.21 21.22
N ALA A 12 -50.34 98.61 20.31
CA ALA A 12 -50.64 97.28 19.80
C ALA A 12 -50.63 96.30 20.98
N SER A 13 -51.68 95.47 21.11
CA SER A 13 -51.67 94.43 22.15
C SER A 13 -50.54 93.44 21.88
N ILE A 14 -50.08 92.74 22.91
CA ILE A 14 -49.03 91.73 22.73
C ILE A 14 -49.49 90.66 21.72
N ALA A 15 -50.79 90.35 21.70
CA ALA A 15 -51.41 89.45 20.72
C ALA A 15 -51.31 89.97 19.26
N ASP A 16 -51.45 91.29 19.03
CA ASP A 16 -51.26 91.91 17.70
C ASP A 16 -49.82 91.75 17.20
N ILE A 17 -48.84 91.88 18.09
CA ILE A 17 -47.43 91.73 17.74
C ILE A 17 -47.15 90.29 17.28
N TYR A 18 -47.63 89.29 18.02
CA TYR A 18 -47.46 87.88 17.65
C TYR A 18 -48.20 87.53 16.35
N TYR A 19 -49.41 88.05 16.17
CA TYR A 19 -50.16 87.85 14.92
C TYR A 19 -49.42 88.42 13.70
N GLN A 20 -48.92 89.66 13.80
CA GLN A 20 -48.18 90.28 12.69
C GLN A 20 -46.86 89.56 12.38
N ARG A 21 -46.17 89.04 13.40
CA ARG A 21 -45.00 88.18 13.20
C ARG A 21 -45.35 86.90 12.44
N ALA A 22 -46.44 86.22 12.85
CA ALA A 22 -46.91 85.03 12.17
C ALA A 22 -47.27 85.29 10.70
N VAL A 23 -47.93 86.42 10.39
CA VAL A 23 -48.22 86.84 9.01
C VAL A 23 -46.94 87.05 8.21
N ASN A 24 -45.97 87.77 8.77
CA ASN A 24 -44.70 88.05 8.10
C ASN A 24 -43.93 86.76 7.80
N GLU A 25 -43.80 85.85 8.76
CA GLU A 25 -43.11 84.58 8.59
C GLU A 25 -43.82 83.67 7.60
N TYR A 26 -45.16 83.61 7.65
CA TYR A 26 -45.94 82.87 6.66
C TYR A 26 -45.72 83.41 5.24
N ASN A 27 -45.68 84.73 5.06
CA ASN A 27 -45.41 85.35 3.76
C ASN A 27 -43.97 85.11 3.27
N LEU A 28 -43.03 84.85 4.18
CA LEU A 28 -41.66 84.44 3.86
C LEU A 28 -41.54 82.93 3.59
N GLY A 29 -42.63 82.16 3.76
CA GLY A 29 -42.66 80.70 3.60
C GLY A 29 -42.18 79.92 4.83
N ASP A 30 -41.90 80.59 5.95
CA ASP A 30 -41.49 79.95 7.20
C ASP A 30 -42.71 79.53 8.03
N CYS A 31 -43.39 78.49 7.57
CA CYS A 31 -44.64 78.05 8.15
C CYS A 31 -44.49 77.45 9.57
N LYS A 32 -43.28 77.02 9.97
CA LYS A 32 -43.03 76.48 11.32
C LYS A 32 -43.01 77.58 12.38
N ASN A 33 -42.22 78.64 12.13
CA ASN A 33 -42.18 79.79 13.02
C ASN A 33 -43.53 80.52 13.00
N ALA A 34 -44.15 80.65 11.81
CA ALA A 34 -45.47 81.25 11.69
C ALA A 34 -46.52 80.52 12.54
N SER A 35 -46.51 79.19 12.56
CA SER A 35 -47.43 78.40 13.41
C SER A 35 -47.22 78.66 14.90
N THR A 36 -45.97 78.73 15.34
CA THR A 36 -45.61 79.01 16.74
C THR A 36 -46.14 80.38 17.17
N HIS A 37 -45.91 81.41 16.36
CA HIS A 37 -46.40 82.76 16.64
C HIS A 37 -47.92 82.90 16.50
N ALA A 38 -48.54 82.21 15.54
CA ALA A 38 -49.99 82.22 15.38
C ALA A 38 -50.69 81.52 16.57
N SER A 39 -50.13 80.40 17.06
CA SER A 39 -50.64 79.69 18.23
C SER A 39 -50.55 80.56 19.49
N ARG A 40 -49.43 81.28 19.69
CA ARG A 40 -49.29 82.22 20.81
C ARG A 40 -50.25 83.41 20.69
N ALA A 41 -50.46 83.93 19.48
CA ALA A 41 -51.43 84.99 19.25
C ALA A 41 -52.87 84.52 19.57
N LEU A 42 -53.24 83.30 19.17
CA LEU A 42 -54.55 82.71 19.44
C LEU A 42 -54.82 82.56 20.95
N GLU A 43 -53.83 82.06 21.69
CA GLU A 43 -53.88 81.95 23.16
C GLU A 43 -54.15 83.32 23.81
N LEU A 44 -53.35 84.33 23.46
CA LEU A 44 -53.49 85.68 24.02
C LEU A 44 -54.82 86.34 23.64
N TYR A 45 -55.29 86.22 22.39
CA TYR A 45 -56.62 86.74 22.02
C TYR A 45 -57.76 86.04 22.75
N SER A 46 -57.58 84.76 23.07
CA SER A 46 -58.56 84.00 23.86
C SER A 46 -58.61 84.49 25.31
N GLU A 47 -57.46 84.78 25.93
CA GLU A 47 -57.37 85.41 27.25
C GLU A 47 -58.00 86.81 27.27
N GLU A 48 -57.80 87.59 26.21
CA GLU A 48 -58.36 88.94 26.04
C GLU A 48 -59.87 88.94 25.66
N ASN A 49 -60.49 87.77 25.43
CA ASN A 49 -61.84 87.63 24.87
C ASN A 49 -62.05 88.41 23.54
N ASN A 50 -60.99 88.53 22.73
CA ASN A 50 -61.02 89.29 21.48
C ASN A 50 -61.47 88.40 20.31
N ASN A 51 -62.79 88.28 20.13
CA ASN A 51 -63.38 87.41 19.10
C ASN A 51 -62.93 87.73 17.67
N SER A 52 -62.66 89.00 17.35
CA SER A 52 -62.14 89.40 16.04
C SER A 52 -60.70 88.90 15.82
N GLY A 53 -59.85 89.08 16.84
CA GLY A 53 -58.48 88.58 16.87
C GLY A 53 -58.40 87.05 16.77
N ILE A 54 -59.27 86.34 17.50
CA ILE A 54 -59.42 84.88 17.43
C ILE A 54 -59.76 84.45 15.99
N SER A 55 -60.81 85.02 15.40
CA SER A 55 -61.30 84.62 14.07
C SER A 55 -60.23 84.76 12.99
N ARG A 56 -59.53 85.91 12.92
CA ARG A 56 -58.47 86.12 11.92
C ARG A 56 -57.24 85.24 12.16
N THR A 57 -56.98 84.88 13.42
CA THR A 57 -55.85 84.01 13.76
C THR A 57 -56.15 82.57 13.39
N LEU A 58 -57.39 82.10 13.59
CA LEU A 58 -57.82 80.78 13.13
C LEU A 58 -57.77 80.65 11.60
N GLU A 59 -58.15 81.70 10.85
CA GLU A 59 -58.00 81.72 9.40
C GLU A 59 -56.53 81.63 8.97
N LEU A 60 -55.64 82.39 9.63
CA LEU A 60 -54.20 82.33 9.39
C LEU A 60 -53.64 80.94 9.71
N ILE A 61 -54.03 80.34 10.83
CA ILE A 61 -53.63 78.98 11.23
C ILE A 61 -54.08 77.96 10.17
N SER A 62 -55.29 78.07 9.63
CA SER A 62 -55.75 77.18 8.55
C SER A 62 -54.84 77.24 7.31
N ARG A 63 -54.39 78.44 6.94
CA ARG A 63 -53.43 78.63 5.82
C ARG A 63 -52.02 78.12 6.14
N ILE A 64 -51.56 78.33 7.37
CA ILE A 64 -50.27 77.82 7.86
C ILE A 64 -50.30 76.29 7.89
N ASN A 65 -51.37 75.67 8.39
CA ASN A 65 -51.54 74.23 8.42
C ASN A 65 -51.47 73.65 7.01
N LYS A 66 -52.13 74.27 6.01
CA LYS A 66 -52.03 73.80 4.63
C LYS A 66 -50.59 73.82 4.10
N CYS A 67 -49.83 74.87 4.41
CA CYS A 67 -48.41 74.95 4.06
C CYS A 67 -47.57 73.85 4.74
N LEU A 68 -47.80 73.61 6.03
CA LEU A 68 -47.12 72.56 6.79
C LEU A 68 -47.48 71.16 6.31
N GLU A 69 -48.76 70.92 5.98
CA GLU A 69 -49.23 69.68 5.35
C GLU A 69 -48.51 69.42 4.03
N ASP A 70 -48.47 70.41 3.12
CA ASP A 70 -47.83 70.24 1.81
C ASP A 70 -46.32 69.98 1.95
N ALA A 71 -45.64 70.66 2.89
CA ALA A 71 -44.22 70.45 3.16
C ALA A 71 -43.94 69.08 3.80
N GLY A 72 -44.76 68.66 4.76
CA GLY A 72 -44.65 67.38 5.42
C GLY A 72 -44.96 66.21 4.49
N ASP A 73 -46.02 66.32 3.68
CA ASP A 73 -46.44 65.31 2.70
C ASP A 73 -45.36 65.13 1.61
N LEU A 74 -44.64 66.20 1.24
CA LEU A 74 -43.49 66.12 0.33
C LEU A 74 -42.33 65.31 0.93
N ASP A 75 -41.92 65.60 2.17
CA ASP A 75 -40.84 64.86 2.84
C ASP A 75 -41.28 63.41 3.13
N PHE A 76 -42.54 63.17 3.49
CA PHE A 76 -43.09 61.82 3.64
C PHE A 76 -43.08 61.03 2.32
N SER A 77 -43.48 61.65 1.21
CA SER A 77 -43.42 61.00 -0.12
C SER A 77 -41.98 60.61 -0.50
N LYS A 78 -41.00 61.49 -0.25
CA LYS A 78 -39.59 61.17 -0.50
C LYS A 78 -39.11 60.00 0.37
N SER A 79 -39.52 59.96 1.63
CA SER A 79 -39.20 58.84 2.52
C SER A 79 -39.73 57.51 1.96
N VAL A 80 -40.96 57.48 1.44
CA VAL A 80 -41.54 56.29 0.81
C VAL A 80 -40.76 55.87 -0.43
N ASP A 81 -40.32 56.82 -1.26
CA ASP A 81 -39.50 56.52 -2.43
C ASP A 81 -38.15 55.91 -2.05
N TYR A 82 -37.47 56.48 -1.05
CA TYR A 82 -36.23 55.92 -0.52
C TYR A 82 -36.42 54.55 0.14
N TYR A 83 -37.53 54.34 0.85
CA TYR A 83 -37.86 53.03 1.42
C TYR A 83 -38.01 51.97 0.33
N LYS A 84 -38.76 52.26 -0.74
CA LYS A 84 -38.90 51.35 -1.89
C LYS A 84 -37.57 51.05 -2.58
N MET A 85 -36.74 52.07 -2.80
CA MET A 85 -35.38 51.87 -3.34
C MET A 85 -34.54 50.98 -2.41
N GLY A 86 -34.72 51.11 -1.10
CA GLY A 86 -34.12 50.23 -0.09
C GLY A 86 -34.60 48.79 -0.23
N GLU A 87 -35.90 48.55 -0.31
CA GLU A 87 -36.48 47.22 -0.50
C GLU A 87 -36.02 46.57 -1.83
N ASP A 88 -36.01 47.32 -2.92
CA ASP A 88 -35.52 46.84 -4.22
C ASP A 88 -34.04 46.42 -4.13
N SER A 89 -33.22 47.19 -3.40
CA SER A 89 -31.81 46.86 -3.17
C SER A 89 -31.65 45.61 -2.28
N ILE A 90 -32.49 45.43 -1.26
CA ILE A 90 -32.54 44.20 -0.46
C ILE A 90 -32.83 42.99 -1.35
N ASN A 91 -33.85 43.10 -2.20
CA ASN A 91 -34.29 42.03 -3.10
C ASN A 91 -33.23 41.68 -4.15
N SER A 92 -32.43 42.65 -4.60
CA SER A 92 -31.29 42.42 -5.49
C SER A 92 -30.04 41.89 -4.78
N GLY A 93 -30.05 41.85 -3.44
CA GLY A 93 -28.93 41.39 -2.63
C GLY A 93 -27.91 42.47 -2.24
N ASP A 94 -28.14 43.72 -2.61
CA ASP A 94 -27.22 44.84 -2.41
C ASP A 94 -27.52 45.58 -1.10
N CYS A 95 -26.98 45.04 0.00
CA CYS A 95 -27.26 45.59 1.33
C CYS A 95 -26.56 46.92 1.63
N GLU A 96 -25.47 47.25 0.94
CA GLU A 96 -24.78 48.53 1.12
C GLU A 96 -25.66 49.67 0.59
N ASN A 97 -26.15 49.54 -0.65
CA ASN A 97 -27.07 50.52 -1.23
C ASN A 97 -28.43 50.53 -0.50
N ALA A 98 -28.91 49.36 -0.06
CA ALA A 98 -30.13 49.30 0.76
C ALA A 98 -29.99 50.12 2.04
N MET A 99 -28.91 49.94 2.81
CA MET A 99 -28.69 50.65 4.07
C MET A 99 -28.64 52.16 3.89
N ASN A 100 -27.97 52.65 2.84
CA ASN A 100 -27.93 54.08 2.54
C ASN A 100 -29.33 54.63 2.21
N ASN A 101 -30.10 53.93 1.38
CA ASN A 101 -31.47 54.33 1.04
C ASN A 101 -32.41 54.30 2.26
N LEU A 102 -32.32 53.29 3.11
CA LEU A 102 -33.13 53.18 4.32
C LEU A 102 -32.79 54.27 5.36
N GLN A 103 -31.50 54.63 5.51
CA GLN A 103 -31.08 55.76 6.35
C GLN A 103 -31.59 57.10 5.81
N ASN A 104 -31.58 57.30 4.49
CA ASN A 104 -32.18 58.47 3.86
C ASN A 104 -33.70 58.49 4.12
N SER A 105 -34.38 57.34 4.02
CA SER A 105 -35.80 57.24 4.35
C SER A 105 -36.06 57.70 5.79
N LEU A 106 -35.34 57.16 6.80
CA LEU A 106 -35.47 57.60 8.20
C LEU A 106 -35.27 59.11 8.38
N THR A 107 -34.29 59.69 7.67
CA THR A 107 -34.02 61.13 7.71
C THR A 107 -35.23 61.94 7.22
N PHE A 108 -35.85 61.53 6.12
CA PHE A 108 -37.05 62.20 5.59
C PHE A 108 -38.31 61.94 6.44
N ILE A 109 -38.46 60.77 7.06
CA ILE A 109 -39.55 60.51 8.03
C ILE A 109 -39.45 61.48 9.20
N GLN A 110 -38.25 61.63 9.77
CA GLN A 110 -38.05 62.53 10.91
C GLN A 110 -38.39 63.97 10.53
N ARG A 111 -37.97 64.44 9.35
CA ARG A 111 -38.31 65.79 8.85
C ARG A 111 -39.81 65.99 8.65
N ALA A 112 -40.51 64.98 8.10
CA ALA A 112 -41.96 65.02 7.94
C ALA A 112 -42.66 65.08 9.31
N LYS A 113 -42.26 64.21 10.25
CA LYS A 113 -42.78 64.18 11.62
C LYS A 113 -42.55 65.51 12.35
N ASP A 114 -41.36 66.08 12.23
CA ASP A 114 -40.99 67.41 12.77
C ASP A 114 -41.73 68.56 12.09
N THR A 115 -42.37 68.34 10.95
CA THR A 115 -43.18 69.35 10.26
C THR A 115 -44.65 69.24 10.67
N TYR A 116 -45.17 68.01 10.73
CA TYR A 116 -46.53 67.74 11.21
C TYR A 116 -46.75 68.15 12.68
N SER A 117 -45.71 68.11 13.52
CA SER A 117 -45.80 68.54 14.92
C SER A 117 -46.15 70.03 15.12
N PHE A 118 -46.00 70.86 14.09
CA PHE A 118 -46.36 72.28 14.11
C PHE A 118 -47.79 72.54 13.61
N ILE A 119 -48.54 71.53 13.16
CA ILE A 119 -49.95 71.70 12.76
C ILE A 119 -50.80 71.93 14.01
N ASN A 120 -51.70 72.92 13.96
CA ASN A 120 -52.57 73.26 15.09
C ASN A 120 -54.07 73.18 14.71
N PRO A 121 -54.87 72.27 15.31
CA PRO A 121 -54.48 71.30 16.33
C PRO A 121 -53.61 70.16 15.78
N PRO A 122 -52.86 69.43 16.63
CA PRO A 122 -51.99 68.35 16.20
C PRO A 122 -52.72 67.28 15.38
N ASP A 123 -52.10 66.84 14.28
CA ASP A 123 -52.61 65.76 13.44
C ASP A 123 -51.96 64.42 13.82
N SER A 124 -52.64 63.67 14.69
CA SER A 124 -52.16 62.38 15.18
C SER A 124 -52.05 61.32 14.08
N LEU A 125 -52.88 61.39 13.04
CA LEU A 125 -52.93 60.39 11.97
C LEU A 125 -51.67 60.46 11.11
N ARG A 126 -51.19 61.67 10.82
CA ARG A 126 -49.95 61.87 10.05
C ARG A 126 -48.71 61.45 10.83
N THR A 127 -48.66 61.78 12.12
CA THR A 127 -47.57 61.31 12.98
C THR A 127 -47.56 59.79 13.11
N GLU A 128 -48.72 59.15 13.23
CA GLU A 128 -48.84 57.69 13.29
C GLU A 128 -48.37 57.03 11.99
N LYS A 129 -48.63 57.62 10.82
CA LYS A 129 -48.09 57.14 9.54
C LYS A 129 -46.56 57.18 9.51
N CYS A 130 -45.94 58.25 10.02
CA CYS A 130 -44.49 58.33 10.16
C CYS A 130 -43.94 57.24 11.08
N ASP A 131 -44.62 56.98 12.21
CA ASP A 131 -44.20 55.97 13.18
C ASP A 131 -44.29 54.55 12.58
N ASN A 132 -45.38 54.24 11.87
CA ASN A 132 -45.55 52.97 11.18
C ASN A 132 -44.48 52.75 10.08
N LEU A 133 -44.17 53.78 9.29
CA LEU A 133 -43.11 53.68 8.28
C LEU A 133 -41.72 53.56 8.92
N THR A 134 -41.49 54.20 10.07
CA THR A 134 -40.24 54.04 10.83
C THR A 134 -40.03 52.59 11.25
N LEU A 135 -41.08 51.92 11.73
CA LEU A 135 -41.04 50.49 12.07
C LEU A 135 -40.69 49.65 10.84
N GLN A 136 -41.37 49.87 9.71
CA GLN A 136 -41.09 49.15 8.45
C GLN A 136 -39.65 49.34 7.95
N VAL A 137 -39.12 50.56 8.03
CA VAL A 137 -37.74 50.85 7.63
C VAL A 137 -36.74 50.18 8.56
N ASN A 138 -37.00 50.17 9.88
CA ASN A 138 -36.14 49.48 10.84
C ASN A 138 -36.17 47.95 10.64
N ASP A 139 -37.34 47.37 10.36
CA ASP A 139 -37.47 45.95 10.01
C ASP A 139 -36.65 45.62 8.76
N ALA A 140 -36.69 46.48 7.73
CA ALA A 140 -35.89 46.33 6.52
C ALA A 140 -34.37 46.45 6.79
N ILE A 141 -33.94 47.38 7.65
CA ILE A 141 -32.54 47.49 8.10
C ILE A 141 -32.09 46.17 8.76
N CYS A 142 -32.96 45.58 9.58
CA CYS A 142 -32.66 44.31 10.26
C CYS A 142 -32.47 43.14 9.30
N VAL A 143 -33.08 43.15 8.11
CA VAL A 143 -32.83 42.15 7.06
C VAL A 143 -31.36 42.18 6.62
N CYS A 144 -30.82 43.36 6.34
CA CYS A 144 -29.42 43.48 5.92
C CYS A 144 -28.43 43.20 7.03
N LYS A 145 -28.68 43.71 8.25
CA LYS A 145 -27.86 43.38 9.42
C LYS A 145 -27.83 41.87 9.70
N SER A 146 -28.97 41.19 9.57
CA SER A 146 -29.04 39.74 9.75
C SER A 146 -28.20 38.99 8.72
N ARG A 147 -28.09 39.47 7.48
CA ARG A 147 -27.19 38.88 6.47
C ARG A 147 -25.71 39.02 6.83
N ASP A 148 -25.30 40.16 7.38
CA ASP A 148 -23.92 40.32 7.90
C ASP A 148 -23.67 39.38 9.08
N ALA A 149 -24.67 39.21 9.96
CA ALA A 149 -24.61 38.25 11.06
C ALA A 149 -24.56 36.79 10.57
N ASP A 150 -25.25 36.44 9.47
CA ASP A 150 -25.14 35.13 8.82
C ASP A 150 -23.71 34.89 8.32
N ALA A 151 -23.08 35.88 7.69
CA ALA A 151 -21.69 35.76 7.24
C ALA A 151 -20.71 35.56 8.41
N LEU A 152 -20.91 36.27 9.53
CA LEU A 152 -20.12 36.07 10.75
C LEU A 152 -20.35 34.68 11.37
N PHE A 153 -21.60 34.22 11.38
CA PHE A 153 -21.96 32.87 11.85
C PHE A 153 -21.28 31.79 10.98
N ASP A 154 -21.33 31.91 9.66
CA ASP A 154 -20.71 30.96 8.74
C ASP A 154 -19.19 30.94 8.88
N GLN A 155 -18.56 32.10 9.06
CA GLN A 155 -17.13 32.18 9.36
C GLN A 155 -16.81 31.51 10.70
N SER A 156 -17.59 31.78 11.74
CA SER A 156 -17.45 31.09 13.03
C SER A 156 -17.56 29.58 12.90
N LEU A 157 -18.50 29.08 12.09
CA LEU A 157 -18.69 27.66 11.88
C LEU A 157 -17.49 27.03 11.17
N ARG A 158 -16.87 27.73 10.21
CA ARG A 158 -15.65 27.26 9.54
C ARG A 158 -14.45 27.16 10.48
N PHE A 159 -14.28 28.10 11.40
CA PHE A 159 -13.22 28.03 12.41
C PHE A 159 -13.47 26.93 13.44
N TYR A 160 -14.73 26.71 13.83
CA TYR A 160 -15.10 25.67 14.77
C TYR A 160 -15.10 24.25 14.15
N ASN A 161 -15.48 24.12 12.88
CA ASN A 161 -15.57 22.86 12.17
C ASN A 161 -14.94 22.96 10.78
N PRO A 162 -13.61 23.11 10.73
CA PRO A 162 -12.86 23.13 9.47
C PRO A 162 -12.89 21.75 8.77
N GLU A 163 -12.57 21.73 7.49
CA GLU A 163 -12.41 20.47 6.74
C GLU A 163 -11.32 19.56 7.34
N ASN A 164 -10.31 20.14 7.97
CA ASN A 164 -9.25 19.45 8.69
C ASN A 164 -9.35 19.73 10.21
N PRO A 165 -9.62 18.71 11.04
CA PRO A 165 -9.77 18.89 12.49
C PRO A 165 -8.56 19.52 13.20
N GLU A 166 -7.35 19.40 12.63
CA GLU A 166 -6.13 20.01 13.19
C GLU A 166 -6.12 21.54 13.06
N ASP A 167 -6.90 22.12 12.15
CA ASP A 167 -6.97 23.56 11.89
C ASP A 167 -8.07 24.25 12.73
N LYS A 168 -8.66 23.54 13.69
CA LYS A 168 -9.76 24.03 14.51
C LYS A 168 -9.30 25.18 15.41
N ASP A 169 -9.93 26.35 15.28
CA ASP A 169 -9.67 27.52 16.13
C ASP A 169 -10.94 27.94 16.87
N CYS A 170 -11.16 27.34 18.03
CA CYS A 170 -12.30 27.65 18.89
C CYS A 170 -12.25 29.07 19.46
N MET A 171 -11.08 29.71 19.49
CA MET A 171 -10.90 31.05 20.07
C MET A 171 -11.26 32.15 19.08
N GLU A 172 -11.01 31.94 17.79
CA GLU A 172 -11.51 32.86 16.76
C GLU A 172 -12.99 32.63 16.48
N ALA A 173 -13.44 31.36 16.49
CA ALA A 173 -14.85 31.03 16.34
C ALA A 173 -15.74 31.73 17.39
N ILE A 174 -15.37 31.70 18.67
CA ILE A 174 -16.21 32.30 19.73
C ILE A 174 -16.39 33.82 19.58
N LYS A 175 -15.37 34.53 19.08
CA LYS A 175 -15.46 35.98 18.84
C LYS A 175 -16.47 36.30 17.74
N LEU A 176 -16.36 35.59 16.62
CA LEU A 176 -17.25 35.73 15.47
C LEU A 176 -18.70 35.39 15.85
N ALA A 177 -18.91 34.28 16.57
CA ALA A 177 -20.23 33.88 17.05
C ALA A 177 -20.85 34.93 17.98
N ARG A 178 -20.08 35.51 18.91
CA ARG A 178 -20.57 36.57 19.81
C ARG A 178 -20.94 37.85 19.06
N ASN A 179 -20.18 38.23 18.03
CA ASN A 179 -20.50 39.36 17.17
C ASN A 179 -21.80 39.11 16.38
N ALA A 180 -21.96 37.92 15.81
CA ALA A 180 -23.20 37.53 15.14
C ALA A 180 -24.41 37.56 16.10
N LEU A 181 -24.25 37.00 17.31
CA LEU A 181 -25.31 36.98 18.33
C LEU A 181 -25.77 38.38 18.71
N ALA A 182 -24.84 39.32 18.91
CA ALA A 182 -25.17 40.70 19.26
C ALA A 182 -26.04 41.37 18.18
N ILE A 183 -25.75 41.12 16.90
CA ILE A 183 -26.54 41.65 15.78
C ILE A 183 -27.92 41.00 15.72
N TYR A 184 -28.01 39.67 15.88
CA TYR A 184 -29.31 38.99 15.90
C TYR A 184 -30.21 39.44 17.06
N GLN A 185 -29.62 39.72 18.22
CA GLN A 185 -30.32 40.29 19.38
C GLN A 185 -30.82 41.71 19.10
N GLU A 186 -30.01 42.56 18.47
CA GLU A 186 -30.44 43.90 18.03
C GLU A 186 -31.64 43.84 17.07
N CYS A 187 -31.67 42.84 16.20
CA CYS A 187 -32.68 42.66 15.17
C CYS A 187 -33.89 41.81 15.61
N ASN A 188 -33.96 41.37 16.87
CA ASN A 188 -34.95 40.40 17.37
C ASN A 188 -35.11 39.14 16.47
N ASN A 189 -34.02 38.68 15.86
CA ASN A 189 -34.03 37.52 14.97
C ASN A 189 -33.93 36.23 15.80
N GLU A 190 -35.07 35.71 16.25
CA GLU A 190 -35.15 34.54 17.15
C GLU A 190 -34.39 33.32 16.62
N TYR A 191 -34.53 33.01 15.33
CA TYR A 191 -33.82 31.89 14.69
C TYR A 191 -32.30 32.09 14.71
N GLY A 192 -31.83 33.30 14.40
CA GLY A 192 -30.42 33.67 14.45
C GLY A 192 -29.85 33.60 15.86
N ILE A 193 -30.61 34.06 16.86
CA ILE A 193 -30.25 33.98 18.28
C ILE A 193 -30.10 32.52 18.71
N GLU A 194 -31.08 31.68 18.42
CA GLU A 194 -31.10 30.26 18.82
C GLU A 194 -29.91 29.50 18.22
N LYS A 195 -29.75 29.55 16.88
CA LYS A 195 -28.67 28.82 16.20
C LYS A 195 -27.28 29.27 16.66
N THR A 196 -27.11 30.57 16.90
CA THR A 196 -25.81 31.12 17.34
C THR A 196 -25.52 30.80 18.79
N THR A 197 -26.54 30.79 19.65
CA THR A 197 -26.40 30.37 21.07
C THR A 197 -25.99 28.90 21.16
N GLN A 198 -26.57 28.03 20.33
CA GLN A 198 -26.18 26.63 20.26
C GLN A 198 -24.74 26.45 19.77
N LEU A 199 -24.33 27.18 18.74
CA LEU A 199 -22.95 27.18 18.26
C LEU A 199 -21.97 27.65 19.35
N ILE A 200 -22.32 28.71 20.09
CA ILE A 200 -21.52 29.21 21.23
C ILE A 200 -21.36 28.15 22.32
N ALA A 201 -22.42 27.41 22.66
CA ALA A 201 -22.32 26.32 23.63
C ALA A 201 -21.33 25.24 23.18
N ASN A 202 -21.43 24.81 21.92
CA ASN A 202 -20.52 23.82 21.33
C ASN A 202 -19.07 24.31 21.25
N ILE A 203 -18.85 25.61 20.98
CA ILE A 203 -17.52 26.22 21.00
C ILE A 203 -16.98 26.27 22.43
N ASN A 204 -17.81 26.59 23.42
CA ASN A 204 -17.37 26.62 24.83
C ASN A 204 -16.93 25.23 25.33
N ASP A 205 -17.60 24.16 24.90
CA ASP A 205 -17.16 22.79 25.21
C ASP A 205 -15.75 22.52 24.65
N CYS A 206 -15.50 22.89 23.40
CA CYS A 206 -14.15 22.81 22.81
C CYS A 206 -13.11 23.62 23.59
N ILE A 207 -13.46 24.84 24.01
CA ILE A 207 -12.57 25.68 24.83
C ILE A 207 -12.29 25.00 26.18
N GLY A 208 -13.28 24.32 26.75
CA GLY A 208 -13.13 23.48 27.95
C GLY A 208 -12.10 22.37 27.77
N ASP A 209 -12.19 21.62 26.67
CA ASP A 209 -11.23 20.55 26.34
C ASP A 209 -9.80 21.09 26.20
N ILE A 210 -9.64 22.24 25.52
CA ILE A 210 -8.34 22.92 25.38
C ILE A 210 -7.79 23.31 26.76
N ALA A 211 -8.64 23.85 27.64
CA ALA A 211 -8.23 24.24 28.99
C ALA A 211 -7.82 23.03 29.85
N GLU A 212 -8.55 21.91 29.75
CA GLU A 212 -8.21 20.68 30.46
C GLU A 212 -6.88 20.10 29.95
N TYR A 213 -6.66 20.09 28.64
CA TYR A 213 -5.41 19.62 28.06
C TYR A 213 -4.21 20.53 28.43
N ALA A 214 -4.40 21.85 28.42
CA ALA A 214 -3.40 22.80 28.88
C ALA A 214 -3.01 22.57 30.35
N LYS A 215 -4.00 22.31 31.21
CA LYS A 215 -3.78 21.95 32.61
C LYS A 215 -3.03 20.63 32.76
N TYR A 216 -3.42 19.60 32.00
CA TYR A 216 -2.72 18.31 32.00
C TYR A 216 -1.24 18.48 31.63
N LEU A 217 -0.93 19.25 30.58
CA LEU A 217 0.46 19.53 30.19
C LEU A 217 1.22 20.26 31.29
N TYR A 218 0.58 21.24 31.94
CA TYR A 218 1.16 21.97 33.07
C TYR A 218 1.48 21.05 34.26
N ASP A 219 0.52 20.22 34.68
CA ASP A 219 0.70 19.31 35.83
C ASP A 219 1.76 18.26 35.53
N LYS A 220 1.76 17.70 34.32
CA LYS A 220 2.81 16.78 33.84
C LYS A 220 4.19 17.43 33.83
N ALA A 221 4.28 18.69 33.38
CA ALA A 221 5.53 19.44 33.39
C ALA A 221 6.07 19.61 34.82
N LYS A 222 5.18 19.86 35.78
CA LYS A 222 5.52 19.99 37.19
C LYS A 222 6.02 18.67 37.79
N GLU A 223 5.34 17.56 37.54
CA GLU A 223 5.79 16.22 37.99
C GLU A 223 7.17 15.87 37.43
N GLN A 224 7.39 16.17 36.14
CA GLN A 224 8.69 15.98 35.49
C GLN A 224 9.77 16.86 36.13
N TYR A 225 9.46 18.12 36.43
CA TYR A 225 10.39 19.01 37.11
C TYR A 225 10.74 18.52 38.52
N GLU A 226 9.76 18.07 39.30
CA GLU A 226 9.98 17.54 40.66
C GLU A 226 10.85 16.28 40.66
N SER A 227 10.78 15.48 39.60
CA SER A 227 11.58 14.26 39.41
C SER A 227 12.90 14.50 38.68
N ALA A 228 13.13 15.73 38.20
CA ALA A 228 14.26 16.03 37.34
C ALA A 228 15.57 16.10 38.11
N ASN A 229 16.61 15.61 37.47
CA ASN A 229 17.99 15.83 37.87
C ASN A 229 18.85 16.03 36.62
N CYS A 230 20.13 16.31 36.83
CA CYS A 230 21.01 16.66 35.74
C CYS A 230 21.23 15.51 34.74
N SER A 231 21.02 14.24 35.13
CA SER A 231 21.34 13.06 34.31
C SER A 231 20.15 12.39 33.63
N ASN A 232 18.91 12.76 33.94
CA ASN A 232 17.71 12.07 33.42
C ASN A 232 16.92 12.84 32.35
N GLY A 233 17.37 14.03 31.95
CA GLY A 233 16.77 14.83 30.87
C GLY A 233 15.38 15.40 31.17
N LEU A 234 14.79 15.12 32.34
CA LEU A 234 13.42 15.52 32.65
C LEU A 234 13.24 17.05 32.74
N TYR A 235 14.30 17.82 33.03
CA TYR A 235 14.25 19.28 32.94
C TYR A 235 13.88 19.77 31.53
N LEU A 236 14.38 19.11 30.48
CA LEU A 236 14.09 19.52 29.11
C LEU A 236 12.64 19.17 28.74
N LEU A 237 12.16 17.98 29.13
CA LEU A 237 10.77 17.55 28.92
C LEU A 237 9.76 18.43 29.68
N ALA A 238 10.07 18.76 30.93
CA ALA A 238 9.24 19.64 31.74
C ALA A 238 9.06 20.99 31.04
N ILE A 239 10.13 21.53 30.45
CA ILE A 239 10.04 22.80 29.75
C ILE A 239 9.24 22.71 28.46
N ASP A 240 9.41 21.64 27.68
CA ASP A 240 8.59 21.47 26.48
C ASP A 240 7.10 21.46 26.82
N ASN A 241 6.73 20.71 27.85
CA ASN A 241 5.34 20.69 28.35
C ASN A 241 4.89 22.05 28.90
N PHE A 242 5.73 22.79 29.63
CA PHE A 242 5.38 24.16 30.06
C PHE A 242 5.21 25.14 28.88
N LYS A 243 6.04 25.03 27.83
CA LYS A 243 5.89 25.85 26.61
C LYS A 243 4.59 25.55 25.89
N ASN A 244 4.27 24.27 25.71
CA ASN A 244 3.04 23.83 25.06
C ASN A 244 1.82 24.26 25.87
N ALA A 245 1.83 24.06 27.19
CA ALA A 245 0.79 24.55 28.10
C ALA A 245 0.63 26.07 28.01
N LYS A 246 1.72 26.84 28.04
CA LYS A 246 1.71 28.30 27.89
C LYS A 246 1.08 28.75 26.57
N GLY A 247 1.39 28.08 25.46
CA GLY A 247 0.78 28.37 24.16
C GLY A 247 -0.74 28.26 24.20
N LEU A 248 -1.26 27.19 24.80
CA LEU A 248 -2.70 26.99 24.98
C LEU A 248 -3.32 28.02 25.95
N PHE A 249 -2.68 28.29 27.09
CA PHE A 249 -3.14 29.33 28.03
C PHE A 249 -3.13 30.73 27.43
N THR A 250 -2.19 31.02 26.51
CA THR A 250 -2.17 32.27 25.74
C THR A 250 -3.41 32.38 24.87
N GLY A 251 -3.79 31.30 24.17
CA GLY A 251 -5.06 31.24 23.44
C GLY A 251 -6.26 31.53 24.35
N LEU A 252 -6.27 30.95 25.55
CA LEU A 252 -7.31 31.09 26.59
C LEU A 252 -7.35 32.45 27.29
N ASN A 253 -6.38 33.34 27.02
CA ASN A 253 -6.18 34.58 27.78
C ASN A 253 -6.03 34.36 29.30
N ASP A 254 -5.54 33.19 29.74
CA ASP A 254 -5.31 32.88 31.15
C ASP A 254 -3.95 33.45 31.60
N THR A 255 -3.96 34.73 31.94
CA THR A 255 -2.75 35.49 32.29
C THR A 255 -2.03 34.90 33.52
N GLU A 256 -2.78 34.37 34.49
CA GLU A 256 -2.20 33.77 35.69
C GLU A 256 -1.42 32.51 35.34
N LYS A 257 -2.00 31.61 34.53
CA LYS A 257 -1.34 30.36 34.11
C LYS A 257 -0.16 30.59 33.17
N ILE A 258 -0.22 31.60 32.31
CA ILE A 258 0.93 32.01 31.47
C ILE A 258 2.11 32.41 32.36
N LEU A 259 1.89 33.26 33.36
CA LEU A 259 2.92 33.68 34.30
C LEU A 259 3.45 32.52 35.13
N ALA A 260 2.58 31.58 35.52
CA ALA A 260 2.99 30.38 36.25
C ALA A 260 3.90 29.46 35.41
N CYS A 261 3.63 29.31 34.10
CA CYS A 261 4.51 28.61 33.18
C CYS A 261 5.87 29.30 33.04
N ASP A 262 5.88 30.62 32.87
CA ASP A 262 7.11 31.41 32.75
C ASP A 262 7.98 31.31 34.00
N TYR A 263 7.36 31.47 35.17
CA TYR A 263 8.04 31.30 36.45
C TYR A 263 8.66 29.90 36.58
N SER A 264 7.90 28.85 36.24
CA SER A 264 8.37 27.47 36.37
C SER A 264 9.53 27.17 35.41
N MET A 265 9.46 27.64 34.17
CA MET A 265 10.57 27.55 33.21
C MET A 265 11.81 28.32 33.69
N GLU A 266 11.64 29.48 34.34
CA GLU A 266 12.74 30.24 34.94
C GLU A 266 13.42 29.45 36.08
N GLN A 267 12.63 28.82 36.97
CA GLN A 267 13.17 27.98 38.04
C GLN A 267 13.95 26.79 37.49
N ILE A 268 13.40 26.10 36.49
CA ILE A 268 14.13 25.01 35.82
C ILE A 268 15.42 25.50 35.18
N ASN A 269 15.41 26.68 34.53
CA ASN A 269 16.64 27.25 33.96
C ASN A 269 17.70 27.50 35.05
N LYS A 270 17.31 27.96 36.25
CA LYS A 270 18.23 28.12 37.39
C LYS A 270 18.80 26.77 37.84
N SER A 271 17.96 25.74 37.98
CA SER A 271 18.44 24.38 38.30
C SER A 271 19.37 23.81 37.23
N LEU A 272 19.12 24.09 35.95
CA LEU A 272 20.00 23.69 34.84
C LEU A 272 21.37 24.37 34.90
N VAL A 273 21.46 25.62 35.39
CA VAL A 273 22.75 26.29 35.61
C VAL A 273 23.58 25.53 36.65
N GLU A 274 22.94 25.01 37.71
CA GLU A 274 23.62 24.19 38.73
C GLU A 274 24.11 22.85 38.15
N CYS A 275 23.47 22.35 37.09
CA CYS A 275 23.88 21.14 36.39
C CYS A 275 25.16 21.26 35.56
N ILE A 276 25.76 22.46 35.40
CA ILE A 276 27.00 22.64 34.63
C ILE A 276 28.13 21.73 35.13
N ASN A 277 28.23 21.52 36.45
CA ASN A 277 29.24 20.63 37.01
C ASN A 277 28.91 19.14 36.75
N SER A 278 27.62 18.79 36.72
CA SER A 278 27.14 17.43 36.41
C SER A 278 27.24 17.10 34.93
N ILE A 279 27.23 18.09 34.02
CA ILE A 279 27.48 17.88 32.58
C ILE A 279 28.82 17.18 32.35
N LEU A 280 29.86 17.51 33.13
CA LEU A 280 31.17 16.83 33.04
C LEU A 280 31.13 15.37 33.53
N GLU A 281 30.24 15.05 34.46
CA GLU A 281 30.04 13.67 34.94
C GLU A 281 29.26 12.84 33.91
N ILE A 282 28.21 13.43 33.34
CA ILE A 282 27.42 12.86 32.25
C ILE A 282 28.29 12.63 31.00
N GLU A 283 29.22 13.54 30.71
CA GLU A 283 30.20 13.36 29.65
C GLU A 283 31.05 12.10 29.86
N LYS A 284 31.52 11.83 31.09
CA LYS A 284 32.32 10.64 31.39
C LYS A 284 31.54 9.36 31.13
N GLU A 285 30.25 9.35 31.49
CA GLU A 285 29.36 8.23 31.23
C GLU A 285 29.16 8.03 29.71
N GLY A 286 28.92 9.10 28.96
CA GLY A 286 28.84 9.06 27.50
C GLY A 286 30.13 8.53 26.87
N ASP A 287 31.29 8.99 27.35
CA ASP A 287 32.61 8.56 26.88
C ASP A 287 32.88 7.08 27.19
N GLU A 288 32.44 6.59 28.34
CA GLU A 288 32.52 5.18 28.70
C GLU A 288 31.66 4.31 27.77
N TYR A 289 30.40 4.71 27.51
CA TYR A 289 29.55 4.02 26.56
C TYR A 289 30.14 4.03 25.14
N TYR A 290 30.68 5.16 24.68
CA TYR A 290 31.32 5.24 23.38
C TYR A 290 32.56 4.33 23.28
N LYS A 291 33.38 4.28 24.33
CA LYS A 291 34.52 3.37 24.42
C LYS A 291 34.09 1.89 24.39
N ASN A 292 33.02 1.56 25.09
CA ASN A 292 32.44 0.22 25.10
C ASN A 292 31.89 -0.14 23.71
N ALA A 293 31.23 0.79 23.02
CA ALA A 293 30.76 0.60 21.65
C ALA A 293 31.92 0.25 20.69
N LYS A 294 33.01 1.01 20.74
CA LYS A 294 34.23 0.72 19.94
C LYS A 294 34.83 -0.64 20.27
N THR A 295 34.86 -0.99 21.55
CA THR A 295 35.39 -2.28 22.01
C THR A 295 34.55 -3.45 21.46
N GLN A 296 33.22 -3.36 21.56
CA GLN A 296 32.32 -4.39 21.01
C GLN A 296 32.40 -4.47 19.49
N LEU A 297 32.54 -3.34 18.80
CA LEU A 297 32.75 -3.33 17.34
C LEU A 297 34.07 -4.03 16.96
N GLY A 298 35.15 -3.83 17.72
CA GLY A 298 36.42 -4.53 17.52
C GLY A 298 36.34 -6.05 17.80
N LEU A 299 35.36 -6.48 18.60
CA LEU A 299 35.01 -7.89 18.82
C LEU A 299 33.95 -8.41 17.82
N GLU A 300 33.64 -7.63 16.77
CA GLU A 300 32.61 -7.92 15.76
C GLU A 300 31.19 -8.15 16.32
N ASN A 301 30.92 -7.68 17.55
CA ASN A 301 29.60 -7.72 18.16
C ASN A 301 28.82 -6.44 17.82
N CYS A 302 28.36 -6.35 16.57
CA CYS A 302 27.73 -5.14 16.05
C CYS A 302 26.47 -4.73 16.83
N TYR A 303 25.69 -5.70 17.33
CA TYR A 303 24.47 -5.41 18.12
C TYR A 303 24.79 -4.69 19.43
N LYS A 304 25.74 -5.22 20.23
CA LYS A 304 26.15 -4.54 21.47
C LYS A 304 26.87 -3.23 21.20
N ALA A 305 27.61 -3.15 20.10
CA ALA A 305 28.24 -1.90 19.68
C ALA A 305 27.19 -0.81 19.37
N GLU A 306 26.10 -1.18 18.69
CA GLU A 306 24.97 -0.28 18.42
C GLU A 306 24.29 0.20 19.71
N GLU A 307 23.96 -0.74 20.60
CA GLU A 307 23.32 -0.43 21.88
C GLU A 307 24.13 0.60 22.69
N TYR A 308 25.43 0.34 22.86
CA TYR A 308 26.31 1.25 23.59
C TYR A 308 26.49 2.60 22.87
N ASN A 309 26.58 2.62 21.53
CA ASN A 309 26.72 3.87 20.79
C ASN A 309 25.44 4.73 20.89
N ASN A 310 24.26 4.10 20.90
CA ASN A 310 22.99 4.81 21.08
C ASN A 310 22.88 5.45 22.47
N LYS A 311 23.31 4.73 23.52
CA LYS A 311 23.39 5.30 24.88
C LYS A 311 24.35 6.50 24.96
N ALA A 312 25.53 6.40 24.35
CA ALA A 312 26.47 7.52 24.27
C ALA A 312 25.86 8.72 23.51
N LEU A 313 25.20 8.47 22.39
CA LEU A 313 24.58 9.49 21.55
C LEU A 313 23.44 10.22 22.28
N GLU A 314 22.60 9.49 23.03
CA GLU A 314 21.53 10.06 23.85
C GLU A 314 22.10 11.03 24.90
N ILE A 315 23.15 10.58 25.60
CA ILE A 315 23.86 11.39 26.59
C ILE A 315 24.45 12.66 25.97
N TYR A 316 25.13 12.56 24.83
CA TYR A 316 25.73 13.73 24.19
C TYR A 316 24.67 14.71 23.66
N ARG A 317 23.53 14.24 23.13
CA ARG A 317 22.42 15.10 22.71
C ARG A 317 21.77 15.83 23.87
N MET A 318 21.62 15.15 25.01
CA MET A 318 21.14 15.79 26.23
C MET A 318 22.11 16.88 26.69
N ALA A 319 23.41 16.58 26.73
CA ALA A 319 24.43 17.55 27.12
C ALA A 319 24.51 18.76 26.17
N ASP A 320 24.38 18.52 24.85
CA ASP A 320 24.29 19.57 23.82
C ASP A 320 23.06 20.47 24.02
N SER A 321 21.88 19.87 24.21
CA SER A 321 20.62 20.61 24.43
C SER A 321 20.68 21.50 25.67
N ILE A 322 21.29 21.00 26.75
CA ILE A 322 21.54 21.79 27.97
C ILE A 322 22.53 22.92 27.67
N ALA A 323 23.63 22.65 26.95
CA ALA A 323 24.64 23.65 26.62
C ALA A 323 24.07 24.81 25.78
N ILE A 324 23.32 24.50 24.71
CA ILE A 324 22.66 25.50 23.86
C ILE A 324 21.75 26.39 24.69
N ARG A 325 20.94 25.78 25.56
CA ARG A 325 19.97 26.48 26.39
C ARG A 325 20.61 27.41 27.41
N LEU A 326 21.77 27.03 27.94
CA LEU A 326 22.56 27.85 28.86
C LEU A 326 23.45 28.87 28.13
N ASN A 327 23.30 29.02 26.81
CA ASN A 327 24.15 29.87 25.96
C ASN A 327 25.65 29.56 26.11
N ARG A 328 26.00 28.28 26.28
CA ARG A 328 27.39 27.79 26.37
C ARG A 328 27.83 27.23 25.03
N SER A 329 28.12 28.12 24.08
CA SER A 329 28.52 27.76 22.71
C SER A 329 29.77 26.88 22.68
N ASP A 330 30.69 27.07 23.63
CA ASP A 330 31.90 26.27 23.79
C ASP A 330 31.59 24.79 24.09
N LEU A 331 30.56 24.53 24.90
CA LEU A 331 30.13 23.16 25.22
C LEU A 331 29.26 22.57 24.13
N ALA A 332 28.40 23.37 23.50
CA ALA A 332 27.56 22.92 22.38
C ALA A 332 28.41 22.41 21.21
N GLU A 333 29.40 23.20 20.76
CA GLU A 333 30.31 22.80 19.68
C GLU A 333 31.08 21.50 20.00
N LYS A 334 31.48 21.35 21.26
CA LYS A 334 32.12 20.12 21.76
C LYS A 334 31.20 18.91 21.64
N TYR A 335 29.94 19.01 22.05
CA TYR A 335 29.00 17.88 22.01
C TYR A 335 28.49 17.60 20.61
N GLU A 336 28.31 18.61 19.76
CA GLU A 336 28.06 18.44 18.33
C GLU A 336 29.16 17.59 17.68
N THR A 337 30.42 17.87 18.02
CA THR A 337 31.56 17.06 17.56
C THR A 337 31.46 15.60 18.04
N LYS A 338 31.12 15.37 19.32
CA LYS A 338 30.94 13.99 19.84
C LYS A 338 29.77 13.26 19.19
N ILE A 339 28.65 13.95 18.95
CA ILE A 339 27.48 13.44 18.22
C ILE A 339 27.88 13.02 16.80
N ALA A 340 28.65 13.86 16.10
CA ALA A 340 29.16 13.54 14.77
C ALA A 340 30.06 12.29 14.77
N ILE A 341 30.94 12.17 15.79
CA ILE A 341 31.79 10.99 15.99
C ILE A 341 30.96 9.72 16.22
N CYS A 342 29.90 9.78 17.03
CA CYS A 342 28.95 8.68 17.19
C CYS A 342 28.26 8.33 15.87
N GLY A 343 27.90 9.33 15.05
CA GLY A 343 27.32 9.14 13.72
C GLY A 343 28.25 8.38 12.77
N GLU A 344 29.54 8.68 12.78
CA GLU A 344 30.54 7.91 12.01
C GLU A 344 30.69 6.48 12.51
N LEU A 345 30.55 6.24 13.83
CA LEU A 345 30.59 4.89 14.38
C LEU A 345 29.38 4.05 13.95
N VAL A 346 28.18 4.64 13.86
CA VAL A 346 26.97 3.96 13.33
C VAL A 346 27.21 3.39 11.94
N LYS A 347 27.85 4.16 11.04
CA LYS A 347 28.17 3.69 9.69
C LYS A 347 29.04 2.43 9.71
N LYS A 348 30.04 2.39 10.60
CA LYS A 348 30.93 1.23 10.77
C LYS A 348 30.21 0.02 11.36
N ILE A 349 29.31 0.26 12.33
CA ILE A 349 28.46 -0.78 12.94
C ILE A 349 27.52 -1.40 11.89
N ALA A 350 26.93 -0.59 11.02
CA ALA A 350 26.09 -1.08 9.93
C ALA A 350 26.85 -1.99 8.96
N ILE A 351 28.07 -1.60 8.57
CA ILE A 351 28.96 -2.43 7.72
C ILE A 351 29.26 -3.78 8.41
N CYS A 352 29.55 -3.76 9.71
CA CYS A 352 29.74 -4.97 10.53
C CYS A 352 28.49 -5.88 10.49
N GLY A 353 27.29 -5.31 10.64
CA GLY A 353 26.03 -6.06 10.61
C GLY A 353 25.78 -6.76 9.27
N ILE A 354 26.09 -6.07 8.16
CA ILE A 354 26.00 -6.64 6.80
C ILE A 354 26.99 -7.79 6.65
N LYS A 355 28.27 -7.59 7.03
CA LYS A 355 29.30 -8.64 7.02
C LYS A 355 28.82 -9.90 7.74
N ASN A 356 28.39 -9.78 8.99
CA ASN A 356 27.96 -10.93 9.80
C ASN A 356 26.78 -11.69 9.19
N THR A 357 25.83 -10.97 8.58
CA THR A 357 24.67 -11.58 7.94
C THR A 357 25.07 -12.38 6.70
N GLU A 358 25.91 -11.81 5.84
CA GLU A 358 26.41 -12.49 4.65
C GLU A 358 27.27 -13.71 5.01
N LEU A 359 28.15 -13.59 6.01
CA LEU A 359 28.95 -14.72 6.48
C LEU A 359 28.10 -15.86 7.05
N LYS A 360 27.05 -15.54 7.82
CA LYS A 360 26.10 -16.56 8.31
C LYS A 360 25.39 -17.28 7.16
N ARG A 361 25.05 -16.56 6.09
CA ARG A 361 24.49 -17.15 4.87
C ARG A 361 25.50 -18.08 4.20
N ALA A 362 26.76 -17.68 4.08
CA ALA A 362 27.82 -18.51 3.49
C ALA A 362 28.01 -19.83 4.26
N TRP A 363 28.06 -19.78 5.59
CA TRP A 363 28.12 -20.99 6.42
C TRP A 363 26.93 -21.91 6.20
N LYS A 364 25.71 -21.35 6.12
CA LYS A 364 24.50 -22.13 5.84
C LYS A 364 24.53 -22.79 4.45
N LEU A 365 25.05 -22.11 3.43
CA LEU A 365 25.22 -22.68 2.09
C LEU A 365 26.17 -23.90 2.13
N LYS A 366 27.30 -23.76 2.83
CA LYS A 366 28.25 -24.87 3.04
C LYS A 366 27.63 -26.04 3.82
N ASP A 367 26.84 -25.76 4.86
CA ASP A 367 26.15 -26.80 5.63
C ASP A 367 25.11 -27.53 4.76
N ASN A 368 24.34 -26.80 3.96
CA ASN A 368 23.40 -27.38 3.01
C ASN A 368 24.11 -28.27 1.98
N ALA A 369 25.24 -27.84 1.43
CA ALA A 369 26.05 -28.65 0.53
C ALA A 369 26.50 -29.95 1.22
N THR A 370 26.96 -29.86 2.48
CA THR A 370 27.37 -31.02 3.28
C THR A 370 26.24 -32.03 3.46
N ILE A 371 25.02 -31.55 3.75
CA ILE A 371 23.82 -32.41 3.87
C ILE A 371 23.53 -33.15 2.55
N ILE A 372 23.60 -32.44 1.42
CA ILE A 372 23.40 -33.05 0.09
C ILE A 372 24.46 -34.13 -0.16
N LEU A 373 25.72 -33.87 0.15
CA LEU A 373 26.82 -34.83 -0.06
C LEU A 373 26.66 -36.13 0.72
N VAL A 374 26.02 -36.11 1.89
CA VAL A 374 25.79 -37.31 2.71
C VAL A 374 24.58 -38.11 2.23
N SER A 375 23.60 -37.46 1.61
CA SER A 375 22.31 -38.05 1.23
C SER A 375 22.13 -38.30 -0.27
N THR A 376 23.11 -37.90 -1.08
CA THR A 376 23.05 -38.00 -2.54
C THR A 376 23.07 -39.44 -3.04
N HIS A 377 22.28 -39.66 -4.09
CA HIS A 377 22.25 -40.87 -4.88
C HIS A 377 22.42 -40.60 -6.38
N SER A 378 22.77 -39.36 -6.77
CA SER A 378 22.82 -38.93 -8.17
C SER A 378 23.97 -37.96 -8.45
N LEU A 379 24.42 -37.92 -9.71
CA LEU A 379 25.42 -36.94 -10.16
C LEU A 379 24.90 -35.50 -10.14
N GLU A 380 23.59 -35.31 -10.29
CA GLU A 380 22.98 -33.98 -10.28
C GLU A 380 23.03 -33.35 -8.89
N ASP A 381 22.82 -34.15 -7.85
CA ASP A 381 22.94 -33.70 -6.47
C ASP A 381 24.40 -33.31 -6.13
N TYR A 382 25.40 -34.01 -6.67
CA TYR A 382 26.81 -33.63 -6.53
C TYR A 382 27.09 -32.26 -7.18
N LYS A 383 26.57 -31.99 -8.38
CA LYS A 383 26.70 -30.69 -9.05
C LYS A 383 26.00 -29.58 -8.26
N ARG A 384 24.82 -29.86 -7.72
CA ARG A 384 24.10 -28.92 -6.88
C ARG A 384 24.87 -28.58 -5.61
N ALA A 385 25.48 -29.57 -4.96
CA ALA A 385 26.33 -29.35 -3.80
C ALA A 385 27.55 -28.48 -4.17
N GLU A 386 28.19 -28.72 -5.31
CA GLU A 386 29.32 -27.92 -5.81
C GLU A 386 28.93 -26.46 -6.03
N SER A 387 27.79 -26.19 -6.69
CA SER A 387 27.29 -24.83 -6.91
C SER A 387 27.03 -24.07 -5.61
N LEU A 388 26.49 -24.74 -4.58
CA LEU A 388 26.29 -24.11 -3.26
C LEU A 388 27.61 -23.75 -2.59
N LEU A 389 28.67 -24.55 -2.82
CA LEU A 389 30.01 -24.26 -2.30
C LEU A 389 30.65 -23.08 -3.03
N ASP A 390 30.46 -22.96 -4.35
CA ASP A 390 30.93 -21.80 -5.12
C ASP A 390 30.30 -20.49 -4.64
N ASP A 391 28.98 -20.49 -4.43
CA ASP A 391 28.26 -19.35 -3.85
C ASP A 391 28.79 -18.98 -2.46
N ALA A 392 29.08 -19.99 -1.63
CA ALA A 392 29.65 -19.76 -0.29
C ALA A 392 31.08 -19.19 -0.37
N ILE A 393 31.91 -19.69 -1.27
CA ILE A 393 33.30 -19.24 -1.48
C ILE A 393 33.34 -17.78 -1.95
N GLU A 394 32.43 -17.36 -2.84
CA GLU A 394 32.37 -15.97 -3.29
C GLU A 394 32.15 -15.01 -2.11
N ILE A 395 31.22 -15.36 -1.22
CA ILE A 395 30.94 -14.57 -0.01
C ILE A 395 32.14 -14.60 0.95
N PHE A 396 32.75 -15.76 1.19
CA PHE A 396 33.92 -15.83 2.08
C PHE A 396 35.12 -15.06 1.53
N LYS A 397 35.35 -15.04 0.21
CA LYS A 397 36.40 -14.24 -0.45
C LYS A 397 36.19 -12.75 -0.27
N LYS A 398 34.95 -12.28 -0.41
CA LYS A 398 34.58 -10.87 -0.20
C LYS A 398 35.00 -10.33 1.17
N TYR A 399 35.02 -11.19 2.20
CA TYR A 399 35.35 -10.84 3.58
C TYR A 399 36.65 -11.45 4.11
N GLU A 400 37.47 -12.03 3.22
CA GLU A 400 38.75 -12.66 3.59
C GLU A 400 38.63 -13.75 4.68
N GLU A 401 37.49 -14.45 4.73
CA GLU A 401 37.25 -15.54 5.69
C GLU A 401 37.89 -16.86 5.21
N TYR A 402 39.22 -16.93 5.29
CA TYR A 402 40.03 -18.05 4.79
C TYR A 402 39.70 -19.41 5.44
N GLY A 403 39.08 -19.42 6.62
CA GLY A 403 38.56 -20.64 7.24
C GLY A 403 37.43 -21.26 6.41
N GLY A 404 36.42 -20.46 6.08
CA GLY A 404 35.27 -20.89 5.27
C GLY A 404 35.66 -21.29 3.84
N ILE A 405 36.56 -20.53 3.21
CA ILE A 405 37.09 -20.87 1.87
C ILE A 405 37.71 -22.27 1.89
N ARG A 406 38.62 -22.51 2.84
CA ARG A 406 39.35 -23.78 2.94
C ARG A 406 38.42 -24.97 3.18
N GLU A 407 37.38 -24.80 4.00
CA GLU A 407 36.40 -25.85 4.22
C GLU A 407 35.60 -26.16 2.96
N CYS A 408 35.19 -25.15 2.20
CA CYS A 408 34.45 -25.35 0.95
C CYS A 408 35.31 -26.04 -0.12
N GLU A 409 36.57 -25.61 -0.30
CA GLU A 409 37.49 -26.23 -1.25
C GLU A 409 37.74 -27.71 -0.93
N ARG A 410 37.89 -28.08 0.35
CA ARG A 410 38.01 -29.48 0.75
C ARG A 410 36.79 -30.33 0.39
N LEU A 411 35.59 -29.75 0.47
CA LEU A 411 34.37 -30.44 0.05
C LEU A 411 34.30 -30.56 -1.48
N LYS A 412 34.77 -29.55 -2.23
CA LYS A 412 34.89 -29.63 -3.70
C LYS A 412 35.86 -30.71 -4.14
N ASP A 413 37.01 -30.86 -3.48
CA ASP A 413 37.96 -31.95 -3.75
C ASP A 413 37.30 -33.32 -3.63
N ILE A 414 36.47 -33.51 -2.59
CA ILE A 414 35.69 -34.74 -2.40
C ILE A 414 34.71 -34.95 -3.56
N ILE A 415 33.99 -33.90 -3.98
CA ILE A 415 33.06 -33.97 -5.11
C ILE A 415 33.80 -34.35 -6.41
N HIS A 416 34.96 -33.75 -6.68
CA HIS A 416 35.77 -34.06 -7.86
C HIS A 416 36.28 -35.50 -7.87
N GLU A 417 36.63 -36.06 -6.71
CA GLU A 417 36.95 -37.49 -6.59
C GLU A 417 35.75 -38.37 -6.95
N LYS A 418 34.52 -37.96 -6.58
CA LYS A 418 33.28 -38.67 -6.95
C LYS A 418 33.02 -38.62 -8.44
N PHE A 419 33.17 -37.48 -9.09
CA PHE A 419 33.04 -37.38 -10.55
C PHE A 419 34.07 -38.24 -11.27
N SER A 420 35.33 -38.18 -10.86
CA SER A 420 36.40 -39.02 -11.43
C SER A 420 36.09 -40.52 -11.29
N SER A 421 35.55 -40.93 -10.13
CA SER A 421 35.13 -42.32 -9.89
C SER A 421 33.93 -42.73 -10.76
N ALA A 422 33.00 -41.82 -11.03
CA ALA A 422 31.85 -42.07 -11.89
C ALA A 422 32.26 -42.25 -13.36
N ASP A 423 33.22 -41.44 -13.84
CA ASP A 423 33.77 -41.56 -15.18
C ASP A 423 34.50 -42.89 -15.37
N GLU A 424 35.32 -43.29 -14.39
CA GLU A 424 36.00 -44.59 -14.40
C GLU A 424 34.99 -45.75 -14.39
N ALA A 425 33.93 -45.66 -13.59
CA ALA A 425 32.87 -46.65 -13.55
C ALA A 425 32.15 -46.78 -14.89
N GLY A 426 31.86 -45.66 -15.56
CA GLY A 426 31.25 -45.61 -16.89
C GLY A 426 32.14 -46.24 -17.96
N PHE A 427 33.45 -46.02 -17.88
CA PHE A 427 34.41 -46.68 -18.77
C PHE A 427 34.37 -48.21 -18.64
N TYR A 428 34.35 -48.74 -17.41
CA TYR A 428 34.24 -50.20 -17.21
C TYR A 428 32.87 -50.75 -17.63
N TYR A 429 31.79 -49.99 -17.44
CA TYR A 429 30.46 -50.37 -17.91
C TYR A 429 30.48 -50.58 -19.43
N ASN A 430 31.00 -49.61 -20.18
CA ASN A 430 31.09 -49.67 -21.63
C ASN A 430 31.97 -50.83 -22.11
N LYS A 431 33.07 -51.14 -21.41
CA LYS A 431 33.86 -52.35 -21.68
C LYS A 431 33.06 -53.62 -21.50
N SER A 432 32.28 -53.73 -20.42
CA SER A 432 31.42 -54.88 -20.18
C SER A 432 30.39 -55.07 -21.30
N VAL A 433 29.73 -54.00 -21.73
CA VAL A 433 28.80 -54.01 -22.88
C VAL A 433 29.50 -54.54 -24.13
N HIS A 434 30.71 -54.08 -24.42
CA HIS A 434 31.48 -54.53 -25.58
C HIS A 434 31.74 -56.05 -25.54
N TYR A 435 32.26 -56.57 -24.43
CA TYR A 435 32.54 -58.00 -24.28
C TYR A 435 31.26 -58.86 -24.30
N TYR A 436 30.17 -58.36 -23.73
CA TYR A 436 28.86 -59.01 -23.79
C TYR A 436 28.40 -59.20 -25.25
N ASN A 437 28.55 -58.18 -26.10
CA ASN A 437 28.10 -58.22 -27.49
C ASN A 437 28.87 -59.22 -28.38
N ILE A 438 30.06 -59.64 -27.96
CA ILE A 438 30.88 -60.65 -28.64
C ILE A 438 30.85 -62.02 -27.93
N ALA A 439 29.91 -62.21 -27.00
CA ALA A 439 29.72 -63.42 -26.20
C ALA A 439 30.93 -63.85 -25.35
N ASP A 440 31.80 -62.89 -25.01
CA ASP A 440 32.88 -63.08 -24.03
C ASP A 440 32.36 -62.74 -22.62
N PHE A 441 31.55 -63.64 -22.09
CA PHE A 441 30.82 -63.42 -20.85
C PHE A 441 31.72 -63.36 -19.60
N GLU A 442 32.91 -63.95 -19.64
CA GLU A 442 33.87 -63.90 -18.53
C GLU A 442 34.42 -62.48 -18.37
N ASN A 443 34.93 -61.89 -19.46
CA ASN A 443 35.40 -60.51 -19.46
C ASN A 443 34.26 -59.52 -19.22
N ALA A 444 33.08 -59.78 -19.79
CA ALA A 444 31.89 -58.97 -19.52
C ALA A 444 31.54 -58.92 -18.02
N THR A 445 31.55 -60.08 -17.35
CA THR A 445 31.27 -60.19 -15.90
C THR A 445 32.34 -59.46 -15.08
N PHE A 446 33.62 -59.64 -15.42
CA PHE A 446 34.73 -58.99 -14.72
C PHE A 446 34.63 -57.46 -14.74
N TYR A 447 34.46 -56.87 -15.93
CA TYR A 447 34.34 -55.42 -16.07
C TYR A 447 33.04 -54.87 -15.49
N MET A 448 31.94 -55.64 -15.55
CA MET A 448 30.68 -55.26 -14.91
C MET A 448 30.83 -55.12 -13.39
N ASN A 449 31.44 -56.11 -12.75
CA ASN A 449 31.67 -56.08 -11.30
C ASN A 449 32.56 -54.90 -10.89
N LYS A 450 33.58 -54.56 -11.69
CA LYS A 450 34.39 -53.35 -11.47
C LYS A 450 33.56 -52.08 -11.52
N SER A 451 32.76 -51.90 -12.57
CA SER A 451 31.87 -50.74 -12.73
C SER A 451 30.88 -50.61 -11.57
N LYS A 452 30.16 -51.69 -11.26
CA LYS A 452 29.17 -51.73 -10.17
C LYS A 452 29.78 -51.40 -8.80
N ASN A 453 30.98 -51.91 -8.51
CA ASN A 453 31.66 -51.63 -7.24
C ASN A 453 32.02 -50.15 -7.09
N LEU A 454 32.46 -49.51 -8.19
CA LEU A 454 32.75 -48.07 -8.17
C LEU A 454 31.46 -47.27 -7.98
N TYR A 455 30.40 -47.53 -8.76
CA TYR A 455 29.12 -46.86 -8.57
C TYR A 455 28.53 -47.04 -7.16
N LYS A 456 28.72 -48.23 -6.55
CA LYS A 456 28.35 -48.48 -5.15
C LYS A 456 29.17 -47.64 -4.16
N LYS A 457 30.48 -47.48 -4.38
CA LYS A 457 31.36 -46.64 -3.53
C LYS A 457 30.95 -45.15 -3.54
N ILE A 458 30.35 -44.70 -4.63
CA ILE A 458 29.84 -43.32 -4.80
C ILE A 458 28.30 -43.24 -4.73
N ASN A 459 27.65 -44.31 -4.29
CA ASN A 459 26.21 -44.37 -4.00
C ASN A 459 25.26 -43.99 -5.15
N LEU A 460 25.68 -44.20 -6.41
CA LEU A 460 24.88 -43.88 -7.60
C LEU A 460 23.88 -45.00 -7.93
N THR A 461 22.66 -44.90 -7.38
CA THR A 461 21.67 -45.99 -7.39
C THR A 461 21.19 -46.35 -8.78
N LYS A 462 20.89 -45.35 -9.61
CA LYS A 462 20.44 -45.55 -10.99
C LYS A 462 21.47 -46.30 -11.82
N GLU A 463 22.75 -45.93 -11.70
CA GLU A 463 23.86 -46.56 -12.40
C GLU A 463 24.13 -47.98 -11.87
N ILE A 464 23.94 -48.22 -10.56
CA ILE A 464 23.96 -49.58 -9.98
C ILE A 464 22.85 -50.45 -10.57
N ASP A 465 21.65 -49.90 -10.75
CA ASP A 465 20.54 -50.63 -11.36
C ASP A 465 20.81 -50.95 -12.83
N MET A 466 21.38 -50.02 -13.60
CA MET A 466 21.87 -50.28 -14.95
C MET A 466 22.90 -51.42 -15.00
N CYS A 467 23.79 -51.49 -14.00
CA CYS A 467 24.73 -52.60 -13.88
C CYS A 467 24.04 -53.93 -13.58
N ASN A 468 23.03 -53.92 -12.70
CA ASN A 468 22.25 -55.11 -12.36
C ASN A 468 21.49 -55.67 -13.58
N GLU A 469 20.90 -54.79 -14.38
CA GLU A 469 20.21 -55.19 -15.61
C GLU A 469 21.15 -55.83 -16.64
N LEU A 470 22.33 -55.24 -16.86
CA LEU A 470 23.30 -55.83 -17.77
C LEU A 470 23.87 -57.14 -17.22
N MET A 471 24.11 -57.23 -15.90
CA MET A 471 24.52 -58.49 -15.27
C MET A 471 23.49 -59.61 -15.48
N LYS A 472 22.19 -59.30 -15.40
CA LYS A 472 21.13 -60.26 -15.71
C LYS A 472 21.24 -60.77 -17.15
N LYS A 473 21.43 -59.87 -18.12
CA LYS A 473 21.61 -60.23 -19.54
C LYS A 473 22.87 -61.08 -19.77
N ILE A 474 23.96 -60.77 -19.09
CA ILE A 474 25.20 -61.56 -19.14
C ILE A 474 24.92 -62.99 -18.65
N ASN A 475 24.26 -63.15 -17.49
CA ASN A 475 23.92 -64.48 -16.95
C ASN A 475 22.98 -65.27 -17.86
N GLU A 476 22.00 -64.61 -18.49
CA GLU A 476 21.15 -65.23 -19.51
C GLU A 476 21.98 -65.70 -20.73
N GLY A 477 22.97 -64.91 -21.14
CA GLY A 477 23.92 -65.26 -22.20
C GLY A 477 24.80 -66.46 -21.84
N ILE A 478 25.31 -66.53 -20.60
CA ILE A 478 26.07 -67.67 -20.07
C ILE A 478 25.21 -68.94 -20.13
N ASN A 479 23.99 -68.90 -19.58
CA ASN A 479 23.09 -70.06 -19.58
C ASN A 479 22.78 -70.56 -21.00
N LYS A 480 22.58 -69.64 -21.95
CA LYS A 480 22.39 -69.99 -23.36
C LYS A 480 23.64 -70.63 -23.95
N LYS A 481 24.83 -70.09 -23.67
CA LYS A 481 26.11 -70.66 -24.11
C LYS A 481 26.31 -72.07 -23.58
N ASP A 482 26.02 -72.32 -22.30
CA ASP A 482 26.13 -73.63 -21.66
C ASP A 482 25.12 -74.62 -22.25
N THR A 483 23.87 -74.19 -22.47
CA THR A 483 22.84 -74.99 -23.14
C THR A 483 23.27 -75.38 -24.56
N ALA A 484 23.84 -74.44 -25.31
CA ALA A 484 24.35 -74.71 -26.66
C ALA A 484 25.52 -75.69 -26.63
N LEU A 485 26.42 -75.58 -25.64
CA LEU A 485 27.54 -76.50 -25.46
C LEU A 485 27.08 -77.91 -25.09
N GLU A 486 26.08 -78.05 -24.23
CA GLU A 486 25.47 -79.34 -23.91
C GLU A 486 24.87 -80.00 -25.16
N ARG A 487 24.15 -79.22 -25.98
CA ARG A 487 23.60 -79.69 -27.26
C ARG A 487 24.69 -80.09 -28.25
N TYR A 488 25.75 -79.29 -28.36
CA TYR A 488 26.92 -79.57 -29.19
C TYR A 488 27.60 -80.88 -28.76
N ASN A 489 27.88 -81.06 -27.47
CA ASN A 489 28.48 -82.29 -26.93
C ASN A 489 27.56 -83.51 -27.10
N THR A 490 26.25 -83.33 -26.97
CA THR A 490 25.26 -84.38 -27.24
C THR A 490 25.29 -84.78 -28.71
N ALA A 491 25.40 -83.81 -29.63
CA ALA A 491 25.52 -84.09 -31.05
C ALA A 491 26.77 -84.93 -31.35
N ILE A 492 27.92 -84.60 -30.75
CA ILE A 492 29.15 -85.41 -30.85
C ILE A 492 28.90 -86.84 -30.34
N SER A 493 28.37 -86.97 -29.12
CA SER A 493 28.12 -88.28 -28.50
C SER A 493 27.18 -89.17 -29.33
N LYS A 494 26.16 -88.56 -29.96
CA LYS A 494 25.21 -89.25 -30.83
C LYS A 494 25.84 -89.63 -32.17
N LEU A 495 26.71 -88.79 -32.73
CA LEU A 495 27.49 -89.08 -33.92
C LEU A 495 28.43 -90.28 -33.67
N ASP A 496 29.15 -90.30 -32.54
CA ASP A 496 30.04 -91.41 -32.17
C ASP A 496 29.29 -92.75 -32.06
N ARG A 497 28.02 -92.72 -31.65
CA ARG A 497 27.10 -93.87 -31.60
C ARG A 497 26.38 -94.16 -32.91
N ARG A 498 26.68 -93.40 -33.98
CA ARG A 498 26.05 -93.45 -35.31
C ARG A 498 24.53 -93.23 -35.32
N ILE A 499 24.00 -92.48 -34.36
CA ILE A 499 22.58 -92.08 -34.30
C ILE A 499 22.41 -90.74 -35.03
N CYS A 500 22.50 -90.80 -36.35
CA CYS A 500 22.66 -89.62 -37.21
C CYS A 500 21.53 -88.56 -37.14
N PRO A 501 20.23 -88.91 -37.14
CA PRO A 501 19.17 -87.90 -37.07
C PRO A 501 19.18 -87.09 -35.76
N GLU A 502 19.50 -87.75 -34.64
CA GLU A 502 19.60 -87.09 -33.34
C GLU A 502 20.87 -86.23 -33.23
N ALA A 503 21.98 -86.67 -33.82
CA ALA A 503 23.21 -85.89 -33.90
C ALA A 503 22.97 -84.58 -34.67
N GLN A 504 22.38 -84.67 -35.87
CA GLN A 504 22.06 -83.50 -36.70
C GLN A 504 21.13 -82.53 -35.98
N SER A 505 20.04 -83.02 -35.41
CA SER A 505 19.08 -82.20 -34.67
C SER A 505 19.76 -81.44 -33.52
N ASN A 506 20.56 -82.11 -32.68
CA ASN A 506 21.23 -81.43 -31.56
C ASN A 506 22.28 -80.40 -32.05
N ALA A 507 22.98 -80.66 -33.16
CA ALA A 507 23.92 -79.71 -33.75
C ALA A 507 23.19 -78.47 -34.30
N ASP A 508 22.05 -78.63 -34.98
CA ASP A 508 21.24 -77.51 -35.48
C ASP A 508 20.68 -76.65 -34.32
N TRP A 509 20.29 -77.29 -33.20
CA TRP A 509 19.88 -76.59 -31.99
C TRP A 509 21.03 -75.80 -31.35
N ALA A 510 22.22 -76.39 -31.21
CA ALA A 510 23.41 -75.71 -30.71
C ALA A 510 23.76 -74.49 -31.59
N MET A 511 23.75 -74.67 -32.91
CA MET A 511 23.99 -73.63 -33.91
C MET A 511 23.03 -72.44 -33.75
N ARG A 512 21.74 -72.72 -33.60
CA ARG A 512 20.72 -71.68 -33.44
C ARG A 512 20.99 -70.83 -32.21
N ILE A 513 21.30 -71.46 -31.08
CA ILE A 513 21.56 -70.77 -29.82
C ILE A 513 22.88 -69.98 -29.91
N TYR A 514 23.94 -70.55 -30.49
CA TYR A 514 25.21 -69.82 -30.69
C TYR A 514 25.06 -68.60 -31.59
N LYS A 515 24.23 -68.67 -32.64
CA LYS A 515 23.86 -67.51 -33.47
C LYS A 515 23.08 -66.47 -32.69
N GLU A 516 22.13 -66.89 -31.86
CA GLU A 516 21.31 -65.98 -31.04
C GLU A 516 22.16 -65.16 -30.05
N ILE A 517 23.21 -65.75 -29.49
CA ILE A 517 24.12 -65.06 -28.56
C ILE A 517 25.34 -64.44 -29.24
N ASN A 518 25.49 -64.56 -30.56
CA ASN A 518 26.63 -64.09 -31.33
C ASN A 518 27.99 -64.73 -30.92
N TYR A 519 27.99 -66.01 -30.54
CA TYR A 519 29.22 -66.72 -30.16
C TYR A 519 29.93 -67.33 -31.37
N SER A 520 30.76 -66.52 -32.03
CA SER A 520 31.45 -66.85 -33.29
C SER A 520 32.20 -68.18 -33.28
N LYS A 521 32.96 -68.49 -32.20
CA LYS A 521 33.70 -69.75 -32.11
C LYS A 521 32.78 -70.96 -32.05
N GLY A 522 31.72 -70.90 -31.24
CA GLY A 522 30.74 -71.99 -31.16
C GLY A 522 29.95 -72.19 -32.46
N ILE A 523 29.66 -71.09 -33.19
CA ILE A 523 29.09 -71.17 -34.54
C ILE A 523 30.03 -71.96 -35.44
N GLN A 524 31.30 -71.55 -35.54
CA GLN A 524 32.28 -72.22 -36.38
C GLN A 524 32.45 -73.71 -36.02
N ASP A 525 32.64 -74.01 -34.73
CA ASP A 525 32.82 -75.40 -34.26
C ASP A 525 31.59 -76.26 -34.59
N THR A 526 30.39 -75.69 -34.50
CA THR A 526 29.15 -76.39 -34.86
C THR A 526 28.99 -76.55 -36.37
N GLU A 527 29.47 -75.61 -37.19
CA GLU A 527 29.49 -75.74 -38.66
C GLU A 527 30.39 -76.90 -39.07
N GLU A 528 31.59 -77.00 -38.50
CA GLU A 528 32.52 -78.11 -38.71
C GLU A 528 31.92 -79.45 -38.25
N LEU A 529 31.23 -79.47 -37.11
CA LEU A 529 30.53 -80.67 -36.63
C LEU A 529 29.41 -81.11 -37.58
N ILE A 530 28.59 -80.17 -38.07
CA ILE A 530 27.50 -80.48 -39.02
C ILE A 530 28.08 -81.05 -40.32
N GLU A 531 29.17 -80.49 -40.83
CA GLU A 531 29.85 -81.05 -42.00
C GLU A 531 30.35 -82.47 -41.75
N LYS A 532 30.93 -82.72 -40.57
CA LYS A 532 31.37 -84.04 -40.14
C LYS A 532 30.20 -85.04 -40.05
N ILE A 533 29.07 -84.64 -39.45
CA ILE A 533 27.85 -85.44 -39.40
C ILE A 533 27.41 -85.78 -40.83
N ASN A 534 27.34 -84.80 -41.72
CA ASN A 534 26.94 -85.01 -43.12
C ASN A 534 27.89 -85.93 -43.88
N LYS A 535 29.17 -85.99 -43.53
CA LYS A 535 30.16 -86.88 -44.15
C LYS A 535 30.10 -88.30 -43.60
N GLU A 536 30.05 -88.47 -42.28
CA GLU A 536 30.04 -89.79 -41.62
C GLU A 536 28.68 -90.47 -41.66
N CYS A 537 27.61 -89.68 -41.69
CA CYS A 537 26.24 -90.12 -41.94
C CYS A 537 25.82 -89.94 -43.41
N GLY A 538 26.77 -89.51 -44.25
CA GLY A 538 26.61 -89.24 -45.66
C GLY A 538 26.25 -90.47 -46.49
N THR A 539 24.95 -90.66 -46.65
CA THR A 539 24.25 -91.47 -47.67
C THR A 539 24.59 -92.97 -47.74
N GLU A 540 24.24 -93.70 -46.69
CA GLU A 540 23.45 -94.92 -46.91
C GLU A 540 21.99 -94.60 -46.65
N ILE A 541 21.19 -94.54 -47.72
CA ILE A 541 19.77 -94.87 -47.63
C ILE A 541 19.71 -96.18 -46.83
N PRO A 542 19.02 -96.26 -45.68
CA PRO A 542 18.94 -97.49 -44.90
C PRO A 542 18.52 -98.62 -45.84
N GLY A 543 19.26 -99.73 -45.86
CA GLY A 543 19.01 -100.85 -46.79
C GLY A 543 17.57 -101.37 -46.77
N ILE A 544 16.79 -101.06 -45.73
CA ILE A 544 15.36 -101.34 -45.64
C ILE A 544 14.53 -100.51 -46.64
N LEU A 545 14.90 -99.27 -46.97
CA LEU A 545 14.18 -98.43 -47.94
C LEU A 545 14.53 -98.76 -49.39
N LYS A 546 15.72 -99.29 -49.70
CA LYS A 546 16.05 -99.82 -51.04
C LYS A 546 15.26 -101.10 -51.33
N THR A 547 15.04 -101.93 -50.32
CA THR A 547 14.23 -103.15 -50.43
C THR A 547 12.73 -102.84 -50.44
N ILE A 548 12.26 -101.88 -49.63
CA ILE A 548 10.85 -101.45 -49.67
C ILE A 548 10.53 -100.71 -50.98
N ALA A 549 11.42 -99.85 -51.49
CA ALA A 549 11.22 -99.20 -52.79
C ALA A 549 11.30 -100.20 -53.96
N MET A 550 12.20 -101.19 -53.96
CA MET A 550 12.22 -102.24 -55.01
C MET A 550 11.04 -103.21 -54.91
N VAL A 551 10.55 -103.51 -53.71
CA VAL A 551 9.36 -104.35 -53.51
C VAL A 551 8.09 -103.60 -53.91
N VAL A 552 7.99 -102.29 -53.62
CA VAL A 552 6.87 -101.44 -54.04
C VAL A 552 6.91 -101.20 -55.55
N ILE A 553 8.07 -100.90 -56.15
CA ILE A 553 8.23 -100.74 -57.60
C ILE A 553 8.04 -102.07 -58.33
N GLY A 554 8.50 -103.19 -57.76
CA GLY A 554 8.31 -104.55 -58.28
C GLY A 554 6.86 -105.03 -58.19
N MET A 555 6.13 -104.70 -57.11
CA MET A 555 4.69 -104.95 -57.02
C MET A 555 3.91 -104.06 -57.98
N ILE A 556 4.29 -102.79 -58.16
CA ILE A 556 3.68 -101.90 -59.17
C ILE A 556 3.95 -102.41 -60.59
N PHE A 557 5.14 -102.96 -60.88
CA PHE A 557 5.47 -103.57 -62.17
C PHE A 557 4.73 -104.90 -62.39
N LEU A 558 4.57 -105.76 -61.38
CA LEU A 558 3.82 -107.02 -61.48
C LEU A 558 2.31 -106.79 -61.63
N ILE A 559 1.75 -105.81 -60.90
CA ILE A 559 0.37 -105.34 -61.07
C ILE A 559 0.20 -104.71 -62.46
N GLY A 560 1.19 -103.94 -62.93
CA GLY A 560 1.24 -103.38 -64.28
C GLY A 560 1.30 -104.42 -65.40
N ILE A 561 2.07 -105.51 -65.22
CA ILE A 561 2.19 -106.61 -66.19
C ILE A 561 0.92 -107.48 -66.21
N LEU A 562 0.32 -107.75 -65.04
CA LEU A 562 -0.95 -108.48 -64.95
C LEU A 562 -2.11 -107.65 -65.54
N TRP A 563 -2.12 -106.33 -65.32
CA TRP A 563 -3.10 -105.41 -65.92
C TRP A 563 -2.88 -105.22 -67.43
N TRP A 564 -1.63 -105.17 -67.89
CA TRP A 564 -1.29 -105.06 -69.32
C TRP A 564 -1.66 -106.32 -70.12
N ASN A 565 -1.52 -107.52 -69.52
CA ASN A 565 -1.97 -108.76 -70.15
C ASN A 565 -3.50 -108.89 -70.19
N ASP A 566 -4.23 -108.39 -69.19
CA ASP A 566 -5.69 -108.37 -69.22
C ASP A 566 -6.23 -107.31 -70.21
N LYS A 567 -5.53 -106.17 -70.33
CA LYS A 567 -5.86 -105.10 -71.29
C LYS A 567 -5.63 -105.52 -72.76
N ARG A 568 -4.54 -106.24 -73.07
CA ARG A 568 -4.31 -106.76 -74.43
C ARG A 568 -5.40 -107.75 -74.90
N LYS A 569 -5.89 -108.61 -74.01
CA LYS A 569 -6.98 -109.54 -74.37
C LYS A 569 -8.27 -108.81 -74.73
N LYS A 570 -8.62 -107.75 -74.00
CA LYS A 570 -9.80 -106.93 -74.27
C LYS A 570 -9.65 -106.05 -75.52
N GLU A 571 -8.45 -105.52 -75.78
CA GLU A 571 -8.19 -104.69 -76.98
C GLU A 571 -8.16 -105.48 -78.30
N GLU A 572 -7.77 -106.76 -78.29
CA GLU A 572 -7.87 -107.65 -79.45
C GLU A 572 -9.31 -108.10 -79.74
N GLU A 573 -10.16 -108.26 -78.72
CA GLU A 573 -11.59 -108.54 -78.88
C GLU A 573 -12.33 -107.32 -79.46
N ILE A 574 -12.02 -106.11 -78.98
CA ILE A 574 -12.64 -104.86 -79.48
C ILE A 574 -12.21 -104.54 -80.92
N LYS A 575 -10.93 -104.74 -81.28
CA LYS A 575 -10.46 -104.53 -82.66
C LYS A 575 -11.09 -105.49 -83.68
N LYS A 576 -11.31 -106.76 -83.30
CA LYS A 576 -12.00 -107.74 -84.15
C LYS A 576 -13.49 -107.42 -84.32
N GLU A 577 -14.13 -106.81 -83.32
CA GLU A 577 -15.53 -106.36 -83.39
C GLU A 577 -15.68 -105.06 -84.20
N GLU A 578 -14.71 -104.13 -84.11
CA GLU A 578 -14.67 -102.89 -84.90
C GLU A 578 -14.33 -103.13 -86.38
N GLU A 579 -13.43 -104.06 -86.70
CA GLU A 579 -13.14 -104.42 -88.10
C GLU A 579 -14.35 -105.09 -88.78
N ARG A 580 -15.11 -105.94 -88.07
CA ARG A 580 -16.38 -106.47 -88.60
C ARG A 580 -17.39 -105.37 -88.92
N ARG A 581 -17.54 -104.38 -88.02
CA ARG A 581 -18.45 -103.24 -88.24
C ARG A 581 -18.01 -102.33 -89.38
N ARG A 582 -16.71 -102.04 -89.52
CA ARG A 582 -16.18 -101.18 -90.60
C ARG A 582 -16.14 -101.87 -91.97
N GLU A 583 -16.10 -103.21 -92.03
CA GLU A 583 -16.29 -103.95 -93.27
C GLU A 583 -17.77 -104.02 -93.68
N GLU A 584 -18.70 -104.14 -92.71
CA GLU A 584 -20.14 -104.05 -92.97
C GLU A 584 -20.59 -102.65 -93.40
N GLU A 585 -20.00 -101.58 -92.83
CA GLU A 585 -20.23 -100.19 -93.27
C GLU A 585 -19.59 -99.84 -94.61
N ARG A 586 -18.63 -100.63 -95.13
CA ARG A 586 -18.11 -100.50 -96.50
C ARG A 586 -18.84 -101.38 -97.52
N ARG A 587 -19.67 -102.32 -97.06
CA ARG A 587 -20.51 -103.17 -97.91
C ARG A 587 -21.96 -102.68 -98.01
N ARG A 588 -22.36 -101.74 -97.16
CA ARG A 588 -23.56 -100.89 -97.33
C ARG A 588 -23.16 -99.59 -97.98
#